data_AF-A0A541BW36-F1
#
_entry.id   AF-A0A541BW36-F1
#
_cell.length_a   1.000
_cell.length_b   1.000
_cell.length_c   1.000
_cell.angle_alpha   90.00
_cell.angle_beta   90.00
_cell.angle_gamma   90.00
#
_symmetry.space_group_name_H-M   'P 1'
#
loop_
_entity.id
_entity.type
_entity.pdbx_description
1 polymer ?
#
loop_
_entity_poly.entity_id
_entity_poly.type
_entity_poly.pdbx_seq_one_letter_code
_entity_poly.pdbx_strand_id
1 'polypeptide(L)'
;MAQGLIGAARRLRRGRRHLPWLVFMTDPARGGDPLAGAARLPRGTAVILRHDGVPGRALLALRLGRLCRARGVSLIVARDVALALRLRTGLHLADGMAPPLRWRLHGRGPLTVAAHGRAGLARARRFGAHLVLLSPLFPTASHPGAPALGTVRF
;
A
#
# COMPACT_ATOMS: atom_id res chain seq x y z
N MET A 1 6.09 -22.21 -0.03
CA MET A 1 5.09 -21.32 0.63
C MET A 1 4.69 -20.10 -0.20
N ALA A 2 5.60 -19.28 -0.76
CA ALA A 2 5.23 -18.05 -1.49
C ALA A 2 4.35 -18.26 -2.76
N GLN A 3 4.50 -19.40 -3.46
CA GLN A 3 3.68 -19.69 -4.65
C GLN A 3 2.19 -19.89 -4.32
N GLY A 4 1.86 -20.36 -3.11
CA GLY A 4 0.47 -20.58 -2.68
C GLY A 4 -0.31 -19.28 -2.51
N LEU A 5 0.29 -18.28 -1.86
CA LEU A 5 -0.33 -16.96 -1.66
C LEU A 5 -0.55 -16.23 -2.99
N ILE A 6 0.45 -16.24 -3.88
CA ILE A 6 0.35 -15.65 -5.22
C ILE A 6 -0.76 -16.32 -6.02
N GLY A 7 -0.85 -17.65 -5.98
CA GLY A 7 -1.92 -18.39 -6.64
C GLY A 7 -3.30 -18.06 -6.10
N ALA A 8 -3.47 -18.01 -4.77
CA ALA A 8 -4.73 -17.65 -4.13
C ALA A 8 -5.18 -16.21 -4.47
N ALA A 9 -4.27 -15.24 -4.35
CA ALA A 9 -4.58 -13.84 -4.66
C ALA A 9 -4.93 -13.64 -6.15
N ARG A 10 -4.34 -14.40 -7.07
CA ARG A 10 -4.74 -14.39 -8.49
C ARG A 10 -6.17 -14.90 -8.69
N ARG A 11 -6.60 -15.95 -7.99
CA ARG A 11 -7.96 -16.49 -8.09
C ARG A 11 -9.02 -15.52 -7.53
N LEU A 12 -8.67 -14.75 -6.50
CA LEU A 12 -9.56 -13.75 -5.90
C LEU A 12 -9.68 -12.45 -6.72
N ARG A 13 -8.89 -12.27 -7.78
CA ARG A 13 -8.92 -11.08 -8.64
C ARG A 13 -10.22 -11.03 -9.45
N ARG A 14 -11.21 -10.30 -8.95
CA ARG A 14 -12.49 -10.05 -9.64
C ARG A 14 -12.40 -8.83 -10.57
N GLY A 15 -12.32 -9.08 -11.88
CA GLY A 15 -12.66 -8.14 -12.98
C GLY A 15 -11.86 -6.85 -13.17
N ARG A 16 -11.28 -6.26 -12.11
CA ARG A 16 -10.57 -4.96 -12.18
C ARG A 16 -9.12 -5.18 -12.57
N ARG A 17 -8.87 -5.29 -13.87
CA ARG A 17 -7.54 -5.62 -14.40
C ARG A 17 -6.46 -4.58 -14.08
N HIS A 18 -6.84 -3.33 -13.77
CA HIS A 18 -5.94 -2.19 -13.56
C HIS A 18 -5.53 -1.92 -12.10
N LEU A 19 -6.14 -2.59 -11.11
CA LEU A 19 -5.77 -2.42 -9.69
C LEU A 19 -4.81 -3.51 -9.23
N PRO A 20 -3.90 -3.21 -8.29
CA PRO A 20 -3.03 -4.22 -7.73
C PRO A 20 -3.84 -5.29 -7.00
N TRP A 21 -3.64 -6.55 -7.38
CA TRP A 21 -4.34 -7.71 -6.82
C TRP A 21 -3.58 -8.37 -5.65
N LEU A 22 -2.34 -7.93 -5.43
CA LEU A 22 -1.50 -8.27 -4.28
C LEU A 22 -0.69 -7.05 -3.90
N VAL A 23 -0.57 -6.80 -2.59
CA VAL A 23 0.18 -5.69 -2.02
C VAL A 23 1.24 -6.24 -1.08
N PHE A 24 2.49 -5.84 -1.30
CA PHE A 24 3.58 -6.02 -0.34
C PHE A 24 3.79 -4.71 0.42
N MET A 25 3.47 -4.69 1.71
CA MET A 25 3.74 -3.55 2.57
C MET A 25 5.06 -3.78 3.31
N THR A 26 6.02 -2.90 3.08
CA THR A 26 7.32 -2.93 3.77
C THR A 26 7.15 -2.47 5.22
N ASP A 27 7.89 -3.02 6.17
CA ASP A 27 7.86 -2.56 7.57
C ASP A 27 9.29 -2.66 8.15
N PRO A 28 9.93 -1.53 8.53
CA PRO A 28 11.30 -1.56 9.05
C PRO A 28 11.43 -2.40 10.33
N ALA A 29 10.36 -2.51 11.12
CA ALA A 29 10.37 -3.29 12.37
C ALA A 29 10.32 -4.81 12.14
N ARG A 30 9.94 -5.26 10.93
CA ARG A 30 9.81 -6.69 10.60
C ARG A 30 11.05 -7.26 9.92
N GLY A 31 12.05 -6.42 9.66
CA GLY A 31 13.27 -6.80 8.95
C GLY A 31 13.03 -7.20 7.48
N GLY A 32 14.08 -7.69 6.84
CA GLY A 32 14.09 -8.09 5.43
C GLY A 32 14.42 -6.94 4.47
N ASP A 33 14.90 -7.30 3.28
CA ASP A 33 15.24 -6.33 2.24
C ASP A 33 14.03 -6.01 1.34
N PRO A 34 13.52 -4.75 1.35
CA PRO A 34 12.43 -4.34 0.49
C PRO A 34 12.71 -4.53 -1.01
N LEU A 35 13.97 -4.39 -1.46
CA LEU A 35 14.35 -4.56 -2.85
C LEU A 35 14.25 -6.03 -3.25
N ALA A 36 14.83 -6.94 -2.47
CA ALA A 36 14.69 -8.38 -2.68
C ALA A 36 13.22 -8.83 -2.67
N GLY A 37 12.40 -8.30 -1.74
CA GLY A 37 10.96 -8.58 -1.71
C GLY A 37 10.25 -8.12 -3.00
N ALA A 38 10.46 -6.87 -3.41
CA ALA A 38 9.89 -6.32 -4.63
C ALA A 38 10.34 -7.05 -5.91
N ALA A 39 11.58 -7.52 -5.95
CA ALA A 39 12.14 -8.26 -7.07
C ALA A 39 11.47 -9.62 -7.32
N ARG A 40 10.71 -10.15 -6.36
CA ARG A 40 10.00 -11.43 -6.49
C ARG A 40 8.51 -11.26 -6.82
N LEU A 41 8.01 -10.03 -6.81
CA LEU A 41 6.60 -9.76 -7.05
C LEU A 41 6.23 -9.95 -8.53
N PRO A 42 5.06 -10.54 -8.81
CA PRO A 42 4.53 -10.60 -10.18
C PRO A 42 4.10 -9.22 -10.71
N ARG A 43 4.02 -9.09 -12.03
CA ARG A 43 3.48 -7.91 -12.71
C ARG A 43 2.03 -7.62 -12.29
N GLY A 44 1.68 -6.34 -12.19
CA GLY A 44 0.35 -5.88 -11.77
C GLY A 44 0.07 -5.99 -10.27
N THR A 45 1.12 -6.13 -9.45
CA THR A 45 1.04 -6.04 -7.99
C THR A 45 1.56 -4.69 -7.51
N ALA A 46 1.55 -4.43 -6.20
CA ALA A 46 2.09 -3.18 -5.65
C ALA A 46 3.01 -3.38 -4.44
N VAL A 47 3.92 -2.42 -4.26
CA VAL A 47 4.72 -2.22 -3.05
C VAL A 47 4.24 -0.96 -2.36
N ILE A 48 3.87 -1.04 -1.08
CA ILE A 48 3.67 0.13 -0.22
C ILE A 48 4.92 0.33 0.63
N LEU A 49 5.65 1.42 0.38
CA LEU A 49 6.83 1.81 1.16
C LEU A 49 6.41 2.56 2.43
N ARG A 50 6.26 1.81 3.52
CA ARG A 50 5.92 2.28 4.88
C ARG A 50 7.16 2.30 5.80
N HIS A 51 8.21 2.96 5.34
CA HIS A 51 9.42 3.25 6.10
C HIS A 51 9.40 4.70 6.60
N ASP A 52 8.37 5.07 7.37
CA ASP A 52 8.20 6.45 7.84
C ASP A 52 9.25 6.82 8.88
N GLY A 53 9.83 8.02 8.77
CA GLY A 53 10.88 8.51 9.67
C GLY A 53 12.23 7.80 9.55
N VAL A 54 12.36 6.77 8.69
CA VAL A 54 13.61 6.02 8.54
C VAL A 54 14.61 6.78 7.67
N PRO A 55 15.87 6.98 8.12
CA PRO A 55 16.93 7.55 7.29
C PRO A 55 17.11 6.80 5.97
N GLY A 56 17.44 7.50 4.90
CA GLY A 56 17.64 6.88 3.58
C GLY A 56 16.36 6.44 2.86
N ARG A 57 15.16 6.64 3.44
CA ARG A 57 13.87 6.33 2.82
C ARG A 57 13.76 6.85 1.38
N ALA A 58 14.19 8.09 1.12
CA ALA A 58 14.10 8.70 -0.20
C ALA A 58 14.96 7.96 -1.24
N LEU A 59 16.16 7.52 -0.86
CA LEU A 59 17.05 6.72 -1.71
C LEU A 59 16.46 5.33 -1.96
N LEU A 60 15.93 4.69 -0.91
CA LEU A 60 15.23 3.42 -1.03
C LEU A 60 14.01 3.52 -1.96
N ALA A 61 13.22 4.59 -1.84
CA ALA A 61 12.07 4.85 -2.70
C ALA A 61 12.49 5.05 -4.17
N LEU A 62 13.60 5.75 -4.42
CA LEU A 62 14.17 5.89 -5.76
C LEU A 62 14.57 4.54 -6.36
N ARG A 63 15.29 3.70 -5.61
CA ARG A 63 15.71 2.36 -6.03
C ARG A 63 14.52 1.44 -6.30
N LEU A 64 13.56 1.41 -5.37
CA LEU A 64 12.30 0.67 -5.55
C LEU A 64 11.52 1.19 -6.75
N GLY A 65 11.48 2.50 -6.98
CA GLY A 65 10.75 3.09 -8.11
C GLY A 65 11.30 2.64 -9.46
N ARG A 66 12.63 2.52 -9.59
CA ARG A 66 13.28 1.96 -10.79
C ARG A 66 12.94 0.48 -10.98
N LEU A 67 13.11 -0.32 -9.93
CA LEU A 67 12.84 -1.76 -9.94
C LEU A 67 11.36 -2.06 -10.26
N CYS A 68 10.45 -1.41 -9.55
CA CYS A 68 9.01 -1.58 -9.72
C CYS A 68 8.57 -1.24 -11.15
N ARG A 69 9.06 -0.13 -11.73
CA ARG A 69 8.78 0.24 -13.12
C ARG A 69 9.24 -0.83 -14.11
N ALA A 70 10.47 -1.30 -13.98
CA ALA A 70 11.02 -2.35 -14.86
C ALA A 70 10.20 -3.65 -14.81
N ARG A 71 9.59 -3.95 -13.65
CA ARG A 71 8.81 -5.18 -13.43
C ARG A 71 7.30 -5.02 -13.67
N GLY A 72 6.83 -3.81 -13.95
CA GLY A 72 5.40 -3.49 -14.00
C GLY A 72 4.68 -3.74 -12.67
N VAL A 73 5.36 -3.41 -11.58
CA VAL A 73 4.83 -3.36 -10.20
C VAL A 73 4.59 -1.89 -9.86
N SER A 74 3.50 -1.58 -9.18
CA SER A 74 3.23 -0.21 -8.74
C SER A 74 3.97 0.09 -7.44
N LEU A 75 4.73 1.19 -7.39
CA LEU A 75 5.23 1.72 -6.12
C LEU A 75 4.22 2.73 -5.55
N ILE A 76 3.99 2.66 -4.24
CA ILE A 76 3.10 3.53 -3.48
C ILE A 76 3.85 3.98 -2.22
N VAL A 77 3.99 5.29 -2.02
CA VAL A 77 4.70 5.85 -0.85
C VAL A 77 3.69 6.14 0.26
N ALA A 78 3.95 5.68 1.48
CA ALA A 78 3.06 5.96 2.61
C ALA A 78 3.29 7.36 3.18
N ARG A 79 2.24 8.16 3.36
CA ARG A 79 2.21 9.42 4.15
C ARG A 79 3.12 10.58 3.71
N ASP A 80 4.06 10.35 2.82
CA ASP A 80 4.97 11.36 2.27
C ASP A 80 4.54 11.75 0.85
N VAL A 81 3.68 12.76 0.80
CA VAL A 81 3.13 13.27 -0.47
C VAL A 81 4.20 13.94 -1.33
N ALA A 82 5.16 14.63 -0.72
CA ALA A 82 6.21 15.31 -1.48
C ALA A 82 7.08 14.28 -2.21
N LEU A 83 7.47 13.21 -1.52
CA LEU A 83 8.20 12.10 -2.13
C LEU A 83 7.36 11.38 -3.18
N ALA A 84 6.07 11.11 -2.91
CA ALA A 84 5.18 10.46 -3.88
C ALA A 84 5.05 11.27 -5.17
N LEU A 85 4.87 12.59 -5.08
CA LEU A 85 4.78 13.49 -6.23
C LEU A 85 6.11 13.56 -6.98
N ARG A 86 7.23 13.74 -6.27
CA ARG A 86 8.58 13.81 -6.86
C ARG A 86 8.92 12.56 -7.66
N LEU A 87 8.54 11.38 -7.16
CA LEU A 87 8.78 10.11 -7.82
C LEU A 87 7.69 9.70 -8.82
N ARG A 88 6.58 10.45 -8.88
CA ARG A 88 5.39 10.18 -9.70
C ARG A 88 4.81 8.79 -9.43
N THR A 89 4.72 8.42 -8.16
CA THR A 89 4.23 7.13 -7.68
C THR A 89 2.81 7.24 -7.10
N GLY A 90 2.26 6.15 -6.57
CA GLY A 90 1.06 6.21 -5.74
C GLY A 90 1.33 6.81 -4.34
N LEU A 91 0.25 7.15 -3.65
CA LEU A 91 0.25 7.62 -2.25
C LEU A 91 -0.63 6.70 -1.40
N HIS A 92 -0.10 6.26 -0.26
CA HIS A 92 -0.87 5.55 0.76
C HIS A 92 -1.09 6.46 1.98
N LEU A 93 -2.34 6.64 2.40
CA LEU A 93 -2.70 7.41 3.60
C LEU A 93 -3.14 6.45 4.72
N ALA A 94 -2.82 6.81 5.97
CA ALA A 94 -3.40 6.12 7.12
C ALA A 94 -4.88 6.49 7.31
N ASP A 95 -5.60 5.72 8.12
CA ASP A 95 -7.01 6.00 8.40
C ASP A 95 -7.19 7.41 8.99
N GLY A 96 -8.25 8.09 8.57
CA GLY A 96 -8.58 9.46 8.97
C GLY A 96 -7.80 10.55 8.22
N MET A 97 -6.68 10.24 7.55
CA MET A 97 -5.93 11.26 6.81
C MET A 97 -6.54 11.56 5.45
N ALA A 98 -6.94 12.81 5.25
CA ALA A 98 -7.40 13.31 3.97
C ALA A 98 -6.22 13.54 3.01
N PRO A 99 -6.38 13.28 1.70
CA PRO A 99 -5.38 13.64 0.71
C PRO A 99 -5.25 15.17 0.65
N PRO A 100 -4.04 15.73 0.82
CA PRO A 100 -3.84 17.17 0.79
C PRO A 100 -4.10 17.72 -0.61
N LEU A 101 -4.42 19.02 -0.70
CA LEU A 101 -4.75 19.68 -1.97
C LEU A 101 -3.69 19.44 -3.05
N ARG A 102 -2.40 19.54 -2.72
CA ARG A 102 -1.29 19.26 -3.65
C ARG A 102 -1.37 17.87 -4.30
N TRP A 103 -1.84 16.85 -3.58
CA TRP A 103 -2.03 15.52 -4.14
C TRP A 103 -3.24 15.49 -5.08
N ARG A 104 -4.32 16.19 -4.74
CA ARG A 104 -5.52 16.28 -5.60
C ARG A 104 -5.21 16.98 -6.93
N LEU A 105 -4.34 17.98 -6.90
CA LEU A 105 -3.96 18.75 -8.10
C LEU A 105 -2.90 18.07 -8.96
N HIS A 106 -1.95 17.35 -8.34
CA HIS A 106 -0.75 16.86 -9.04
C HIS A 106 -0.51 15.35 -8.95
N GLY A 107 -1.30 14.63 -8.15
CA GLY A 107 -1.19 13.19 -7.98
C GLY A 107 -1.57 12.45 -9.27
N ARG A 108 -0.67 11.58 -9.74
CA ARG A 108 -0.88 10.78 -10.96
C ARG A 108 -0.88 9.28 -10.73
N GLY A 109 -0.56 8.83 -9.52
CA GLY A 109 -0.55 7.43 -9.13
C GLY A 109 -1.79 7.01 -8.33
N PRO A 110 -1.91 5.72 -7.99
CA PRO A 110 -3.02 5.24 -7.19
C PRO A 110 -3.00 5.89 -5.80
N LEU A 111 -4.15 6.40 -5.37
CA LEU A 111 -4.40 6.78 -3.99
C LEU A 111 -4.94 5.55 -3.24
N THR A 112 -4.25 5.13 -2.19
CA THR A 112 -4.71 4.08 -1.29
C THR A 112 -4.85 4.62 0.13
N VAL A 113 -5.78 4.05 0.90
CA VAL A 113 -6.07 4.53 2.26
C VAL A 113 -6.22 3.34 3.18
N ALA A 114 -5.68 3.39 4.39
CA ALA A 114 -5.98 2.41 5.43
C ALA A 114 -7.35 2.72 6.05
N ALA A 115 -8.10 1.69 6.41
CA ALA A 115 -9.36 1.84 7.13
C ALA A 115 -9.41 0.83 8.26
N HIS A 116 -9.90 1.27 9.42
CA HIS A 116 -10.06 0.44 10.61
C HIS A 116 -11.53 0.21 10.96
N GLY A 117 -12.40 0.14 9.95
CA GLY A 117 -13.84 -0.12 10.08
C GLY A 117 -14.69 0.78 9.18
N ARG A 118 -16.02 0.75 9.41
CA ARG A 118 -17.05 1.38 8.57
C ARG A 118 -16.81 2.85 8.30
N ALA A 119 -16.51 3.61 9.36
CA ALA A 119 -16.26 5.03 9.26
C ALA A 119 -15.01 5.33 8.42
N GLY A 120 -13.94 4.54 8.59
CA GLY A 120 -12.72 4.63 7.78
C GLY A 120 -12.99 4.30 6.32
N LEU A 121 -13.77 3.25 6.03
CA LEU A 121 -14.19 2.89 4.68
C LEU A 121 -14.99 4.02 4.01
N ALA A 122 -15.96 4.59 4.73
CA ALA A 122 -16.76 5.71 4.23
C ALA A 122 -15.89 6.94 3.91
N ARG A 123 -14.95 7.30 4.79
CA ARG A 123 -13.98 8.38 4.55
C ARG A 123 -13.09 8.10 3.34
N ALA A 124 -12.51 6.90 3.26
CA ALA A 124 -11.64 6.51 2.14
C ALA A 124 -12.38 6.61 0.80
N ARG A 125 -13.65 6.20 0.74
CA ARG A 125 -14.51 6.40 -0.45
C ARG A 125 -14.70 7.88 -0.78
N ARG A 126 -15.01 8.73 0.20
CA ARG A 126 -15.13 10.19 0.02
C ARG A 126 -13.83 10.84 -0.46
N PHE A 127 -12.68 10.29 -0.08
CA PHE A 127 -11.38 10.75 -0.55
C PHE A 127 -11.04 10.32 -1.99
N GLY A 128 -11.87 9.49 -2.62
CA GLY A 128 -11.58 8.95 -3.95
C GLY A 128 -10.46 7.91 -3.94
N ALA A 129 -10.34 7.13 -2.86
CA ALA A 129 -9.36 6.06 -2.79
C ALA A 129 -9.62 5.01 -3.87
N HIS A 130 -8.57 4.62 -4.60
CA HIS A 130 -8.61 3.58 -5.62
C HIS A 130 -8.58 2.18 -4.99
N LEU A 131 -7.92 2.05 -3.83
CA LEU A 131 -7.84 0.85 -3.03
C LEU A 131 -7.88 1.22 -1.55
N VAL A 132 -8.60 0.45 -0.75
CA VAL A 132 -8.63 0.60 0.71
C VAL A 132 -8.03 -0.65 1.34
N LEU A 133 -7.07 -0.47 2.26
CA LEU A 133 -6.53 -1.55 3.09
C LEU A 133 -7.29 -1.58 4.41
N LEU A 134 -8.25 -2.49 4.51
CA LEU A 134 -9.02 -2.71 5.72
C LEU A 134 -8.23 -3.59 6.70
N SER A 135 -7.95 -3.07 7.89
CA SER A 135 -7.17 -3.78 8.91
C SER A 135 -7.44 -3.21 10.31
N PRO A 136 -7.09 -3.91 11.39
CA PRO A 136 -6.72 -5.32 11.43
C PRO A 136 -7.96 -6.22 11.34
N LEU A 137 -7.96 -7.19 10.42
CA LEU A 137 -9.02 -8.22 10.38
C LEU A 137 -8.84 -9.26 11.50
N PHE A 138 -7.59 -9.56 11.83
CA PHE A 138 -7.18 -10.44 12.93
C PHE A 138 -6.23 -9.70 13.84
N PRO A 139 -6.07 -10.09 15.11
CA PRO A 139 -5.04 -9.53 15.99
C PRO A 139 -3.66 -9.57 15.31
N THR A 140 -2.91 -8.47 15.36
CA THR A 140 -1.59 -8.40 14.71
C THR A 140 -0.54 -7.84 15.65
N ALA A 141 0.69 -8.36 15.55
CA ALA A 141 1.84 -7.81 16.26
C ALA A 141 2.19 -6.36 15.85
N SER A 142 1.73 -5.88 14.68
CA SER A 142 1.93 -4.48 14.28
C SER A 142 0.97 -3.52 14.99
N HIS A 143 -0.10 -4.02 15.63
CA HIS A 143 -1.08 -3.23 16.38
C HIS A 143 -1.53 -4.02 17.63
N PRO A 144 -0.63 -4.18 18.62
CA PRO A 144 -0.96 -4.89 19.85
C PRO A 144 -2.08 -4.15 20.60
N GLY A 145 -3.09 -4.90 21.07
CA GLY A 145 -4.23 -4.37 21.84
C GLY A 145 -5.34 -3.71 21.01
N ALA A 146 -5.17 -3.53 19.69
CA ALA A 146 -6.23 -2.98 18.85
C ALA A 146 -7.34 -4.04 18.61
N PRO A 147 -8.64 -3.67 18.73
CA PRO A 147 -9.73 -4.57 18.40
C PRO A 147 -9.62 -5.06 16.95
N ALA A 148 -9.67 -6.37 16.75
CA ALA A 148 -9.74 -6.97 15.42
C ALA A 148 -11.17 -6.85 14.87
N LEU A 149 -11.29 -6.49 13.59
CA LEU A 149 -12.58 -6.32 12.92
C LEU A 149 -13.32 -7.66 12.71
N GLY A 150 -12.60 -8.78 12.64
CA GLY A 150 -13.16 -10.06 12.22
C GLY A 150 -13.52 -10.10 10.74
N THR A 151 -14.04 -11.22 10.27
CA THR A 151 -14.30 -11.48 8.83
C THR A 151 -15.72 -11.15 8.37
N VAL A 152 -16.62 -10.81 9.30
CA VAL A 152 -18.07 -10.81 9.03
C VAL A 152 -18.72 -9.42 9.18
N ARG A 153 -18.12 -8.47 9.92
CA ARG A 153 -18.69 -7.12 10.13
C ARG A 153 -17.60 -6.06 10.23
N PHE A 154 -17.52 -5.17 9.25
CA PHE A 154 -16.59 -4.05 9.20
C PHE A 154 -17.12 -2.87 8.39
#